data_AF-A0A109N3E7-F1
#
_entry.id   AF-A0A109N3E7-F1
#
_cell.length_a   1.000
_cell.length_b   1.000
_cell.length_c   1.000
_cell.angle_alpha   90.00
_cell.angle_beta   90.00
_cell.angle_gamma   90.00
#
_symmetry.space_group_name_H-M   'P 1'
#
loop_
_entity.id
_entity.type
_entity.pdbx_description
1 polymer ?
#
loop_
_entity_poly.entity_id
_entity_poly.type
_entity_poly.pdbx_seq_one_letter_code
_entity_poly.pdbx_strand_id
1 'polypeptide(L)'
;MEYTKQRNTNAMRLPTSGNGHAFYYYIKPTVRNCKCTFPDGSIYWQRVVPIEKYRVFKSEPDKLYLDEQCTISAGITRKEKIQQAKQLG
;
A
#
# COMPACT_ATOMS: atom_id res chain seq x y z
N MET A 1 2.80 5.66 -27.72
CA MET A 1 3.17 6.01 -26.33
C MET A 1 2.52 5.00 -25.42
N GLU A 2 3.23 3.91 -25.09
CA GLU A 2 2.72 2.88 -24.19
C GLU A 2 2.78 3.38 -22.74
N TYR A 3 1.62 3.56 -22.13
CA TYR A 3 1.49 3.75 -20.69
C TYR A 3 1.84 2.44 -19.98
N THR A 4 3.10 2.23 -19.64
CA THR A 4 3.49 1.22 -18.66
C THR A 4 2.88 1.62 -17.32
N LYS A 5 1.71 1.05 -17.01
CA LYS A 5 1.11 1.10 -15.66
C LYS A 5 2.02 0.30 -14.72
N GLN A 6 3.12 0.92 -14.30
CA GLN A 6 4.00 0.41 -13.27
C GLN A 6 3.20 0.46 -11.95
N ARG A 7 2.42 -0.59 -11.71
CA ARG A 7 1.77 -0.80 -10.42
C ARG A 7 2.88 -1.07 -9.42
N ASN A 8 3.04 -0.18 -8.44
CA ASN A 8 3.87 -0.39 -7.25
C ASN A 8 3.24 -1.46 -6.34
N THR A 9 2.97 -2.65 -6.88
CA THR A 9 2.49 -3.80 -6.13
C THR A 9 3.61 -4.81 -6.06
N ASN A 10 4.04 -5.17 -4.86
CA ASN A 10 5.05 -6.21 -4.58
C ASN A 10 4.56 -7.64 -4.91
N ALA A 11 3.52 -7.78 -5.73
CA ALA A 11 2.95 -9.06 -6.15
C ALA A 11 3.52 -9.43 -7.51
N MET A 12 4.45 -10.39 -7.53
CA MET A 12 4.97 -10.95 -8.76
C MET A 12 4.07 -12.11 -9.20
N ARG A 13 3.52 -12.04 -10.42
CA ARG A 13 2.84 -13.18 -11.04
C ARG A 13 3.91 -14.09 -11.65
N LEU A 14 4.04 -15.30 -11.13
CA LEU A 14 4.88 -16.32 -11.72
C LEU A 14 4.05 -17.17 -12.69
N PRO A 15 4.35 -17.18 -14.00
CA PRO A 15 3.75 -18.11 -14.93
C PRO A 15 4.42 -19.48 -14.76
N THR A 16 3.67 -20.48 -14.32
CA THR A 16 4.13 -21.88 -14.34
C THR A 16 3.56 -22.59 -15.55
N SER A 17 4.42 -23.08 -16.44
CA SER A 17 4.02 -24.00 -17.52
C SER A 17 3.77 -25.39 -16.92
N GLY A 18 2.51 -25.71 -16.64
CA GLY A 18 2.12 -27.03 -16.16
C GLY A 18 0.60 -27.14 -16.08
N ASN A 19 0.07 -28.28 -16.54
CA ASN A 19 -1.36 -28.59 -16.72
C ASN A 19 -2.16 -28.65 -15.41
N GLY A 20 -2.28 -27.51 -14.73
CA GLY A 20 -3.02 -27.33 -13.48
C GLY A 20 -2.78 -25.92 -12.98
N HIS A 21 -3.77 -25.04 -13.19
CA HIS A 21 -3.69 -23.60 -12.91
C HIS A 21 -3.61 -23.28 -11.41
N ALA A 22 -2.50 -23.61 -10.76
CA ALA A 22 -2.19 -23.13 -9.43
C ALA A 22 -1.44 -21.80 -9.54
N PHE A 23 -2.15 -20.69 -9.35
CA PHE A 23 -1.53 -19.36 -9.28
C PHE A 23 -0.88 -19.16 -7.90
N TYR A 24 0.46 -19.18 -7.85
CA TYR A 24 1.20 -18.82 -6.64
C TYR A 24 1.47 -17.31 -6.63
N TYR A 25 0.88 -16.63 -5.65
CA TYR A 25 1.22 -15.25 -5.33
C TYR A 25 2.35 -15.26 -4.31
N TYR A 26 3.58 -14.99 -4.75
CA TYR A 26 4.67 -14.71 -3.82
C TYR A 26 4.49 -13.30 -3.30
N ILE A 27 4.03 -13.18 -2.07
CA ILE A 27 4.00 -11.92 -1.34
C ILE A 27 5.26 -11.89 -0.49
N LYS A 28 6.11 -10.89 -0.70
CA LYS A 28 7.24 -10.64 0.21
C LYS A 28 6.71 -10.49 1.65
N PRO A 29 7.07 -11.39 2.58
CA PRO A 29 6.58 -11.35 3.97
C PRO A 29 7.06 -10.11 4.74
N THR A 30 7.97 -9.33 4.16
CA THR A 30 8.53 -8.09 4.71
C THR A 30 7.70 -6.84 4.41
N VAL A 31 6.67 -6.91 3.56
CA VAL A 31 5.83 -5.73 3.27
C VAL A 31 4.83 -5.53 4.40
N ARG A 32 5.31 -4.93 5.50
CA ARG A 32 4.47 -4.56 6.65
C ARG A 32 3.92 -3.14 6.56
N ASN A 33 4.57 -2.28 5.78
CA ASN A 33 4.26 -0.85 5.69
C ASN A 33 4.18 -0.40 4.22
N CYS A 34 3.44 0.67 3.94
CA CYS A 34 3.36 1.29 2.62
C CYS A 34 3.54 2.81 2.70
N LYS A 35 4.20 3.35 1.67
CA LYS A 35 4.37 4.80 1.48
C LYS A 35 3.10 5.39 0.85
N CYS A 36 2.63 6.50 1.38
CA CYS A 36 1.46 7.23 0.94
C CYS A 36 1.87 8.65 0.56
N THR A 37 1.69 9.01 -0.71
CA THR A 37 1.88 10.37 -1.20
C THR A 37 0.52 11.01 -1.43
N PHE A 38 0.30 12.18 -0.84
CA PHE A 38 -0.96 12.92 -0.96
C PHE A 38 -0.86 13.98 -2.09
N PRO A 39 -2.02 14.49 -2.57
CA PRO A 39 -2.04 15.48 -3.66
C PRO A 39 -1.30 16.79 -3.36
N ASP A 40 -1.16 17.16 -2.09
CA ASP A 40 -0.38 18.31 -1.63
C ASP A 40 1.15 18.05 -1.64
N GLY A 41 1.58 16.88 -2.14
CA GLY A 41 2.99 16.48 -2.20
C GLY A 41 3.54 15.90 -0.89
N SER A 42 2.74 15.90 0.19
CA SER A 42 3.17 15.35 1.47
C SER A 42 3.29 13.82 1.43
N ILE A 43 4.25 13.31 2.20
CA ILE A 43 4.58 11.89 2.26
C ILE A 43 4.42 11.38 3.68
N TYR A 44 3.69 10.27 3.81
CA TYR A 44 3.50 9.54 5.05
C TYR A 44 3.64 8.04 4.82
N TRP A 45 3.64 7.27 5.89
CA TRP A 45 3.65 5.82 5.88
C TRP A 45 2.42 5.26 6.58
N GLN A 46 2.02 4.05 6.21
CA GLN A 46 0.92 3.32 6.83
C GLN A 46 1.29 1.87 7.07
N ARG A 47 0.84 1.32 8.19
CA ARG A 47 0.89 -0.12 8.42
C ARG A 47 -0.11 -0.81 7.51
N VAL A 48 0.31 -1.97 7.01
CA VAL A 48 -0.48 -2.84 6.15
C VAL A 48 -0.87 -4.06 6.97
N VAL A 49 -2.18 -4.31 7.02
CA VAL A 49 -2.77 -5.49 7.65
C VAL A 49 -3.10 -6.50 6.56
N PRO A 50 -2.52 -7.72 6.60
CA PRO A 50 -2.92 -8.78 5.70
C PRO A 50 -4.33 -9.25 6.05
N ILE A 51 -5.21 -9.34 5.05
CA ILE A 51 -6.51 -9.97 5.19
C ILE A 51 -6.41 -11.35 4.56
N GLU A 52 -6.05 -12.34 5.38
CA GLU A 52 -5.73 -13.71 4.96
C GLU A 52 -6.86 -14.34 4.14
N LYS A 53 -8.11 -14.17 4.59
CA LYS A 53 -9.32 -14.73 3.94
C LYS A 53 -9.45 -14.34 2.47
N TYR A 54 -8.98 -13.16 2.09
CA TYR A 54 -9.12 -12.62 0.74
C TYR A 54 -7.78 -12.49 0.01
N ARG A 55 -6.65 -12.86 0.65
CA ARG A 55 -5.29 -12.66 0.12
C ARG A 55 -5.04 -11.22 -0.34
N VAL A 56 -5.65 -10.24 0.35
CA VAL A 56 -5.49 -8.80 0.06
C VAL A 56 -4.81 -8.09 1.22
N PHE A 57 -4.21 -6.94 0.91
CA PHE A 57 -3.60 -6.04 1.88
C PHE A 57 -4.49 -4.82 2.06
N LYS A 58 -4.77 -4.47 3.32
CA LYS A 58 -5.48 -3.24 3.64
C LYS A 58 -4.58 -2.36 4.50
N SER A 59 -4.49 -1.07 4.19
CA SER A 59 -3.78 -0.13 5.07
C SER A 59 -4.63 0.24 6.28
N GLU A 60 -3.97 0.54 7.39
CA GLU A 60 -4.62 1.02 8.61
C GLU A 60 -5.33 2.36 8.30
N PRO A 61 -6.67 2.45 8.45
CA PRO A 61 -7.44 3.60 7.98
C PRO A 61 -7.19 4.87 8.79
N ASP A 62 -6.84 4.74 10.07
CA ASP A 62 -6.84 5.85 11.03
C ASP A 62 -5.45 6.20 11.58
N LYS A 63 -4.37 5.68 10.99
CA LYS A 63 -3.01 6.06 11.36
C LYS A 63 -2.15 6.39 10.16
N LEU A 64 -1.38 7.46 10.31
CA LEU A 64 -0.27 7.83 9.45
C LEU A 64 0.99 7.90 10.30
N TYR A 65 2.12 7.60 9.66
CA TYR A 65 3.43 7.59 10.29
C TYR A 65 4.41 8.45 9.48
N LEU A 66 5.42 8.99 10.15
CA LEU A 66 6.44 9.84 9.52
C LEU A 66 7.63 9.03 9.00
N ASP A 67 7.79 7.80 9.47
CA ASP A 67 8.90 6.90 9.16
C ASP A 67 8.43 5.60 8.48
N GLU A 68 9.32 4.99 7.69
CA GLU A 68 9.06 3.74 6.97
C GLU A 68 8.75 2.57 7.89
N GLN A 69 9.30 2.57 9.10
CA GLN A 69 9.12 1.54 10.10
C GLN A 69 7.78 1.68 10.84
N CYS A 70 7.02 2.77 10.59
CA CYS A 70 5.78 3.09 11.26
C CYS A 70 5.92 3.09 12.79
N THR A 71 6.93 3.79 13.29
CA THR A 71 7.24 3.95 14.73
C THR A 71 6.84 5.32 15.25
N ILE A 72 6.86 6.35 14.40
CA ILE A 72 6.56 7.74 14.73
C ILE A 72 5.18 8.09 14.17
N SER A 73 4.19 8.24 15.05
CA SER A 73 2.83 8.67 14.67
C SER A 73 2.86 10.11 14.14
N ALA A 74 2.17 10.36 13.04
CA ALA A 74 2.09 11.69 12.42
C ALA A 74 1.16 12.66 13.16
N GLY A 75 0.41 12.21 14.17
CA GLY A 75 -0.57 13.03 14.90
C GLY A 75 -1.79 13.45 14.07
N ILE A 76 -1.85 13.05 12.80
CA ILE A 76 -2.96 13.29 11.87
C ILE A 76 -3.39 11.96 11.27
N THR A 77 -4.69 11.77 11.14
CA THR A 77 -5.26 10.58 10.51
C THR A 77 -5.24 10.70 8.98
N ARG A 78 -5.32 9.56 8.29
CA ARG A 78 -5.44 9.54 6.83
C ARG A 78 -6.68 10.31 6.37
N LYS A 79 -7.79 10.17 7.10
CA LYS A 79 -9.06 10.81 6.75
C LYS A 79 -8.94 12.34 6.82
N GLU A 80 -8.36 12.86 7.90
CA GLU A 80 -8.11 14.30 8.06
C GLU A 80 -7.17 14.81 6.96
N LYS A 81 -6.10 14.07 6.64
CA LYS A 81 -5.18 14.46 5.59
C LYS A 81 -5.84 14.49 4.20
N ILE A 82 -6.70 13.52 3.89
CA ILE A 82 -7.51 13.53 2.67
C ILE A 82 -8.46 14.74 2.65
N GLN A 83 -9.08 15.09 3.78
CA GLN A 83 -9.95 16.26 3.87
C GLN A 83 -9.17 17.55 3.64
N GLN A 84 -7.99 17.72 4.25
CA GLN A 84 -7.12 18.87 4.02
C GLN A 84 -6.71 18.98 2.54
N ALA A 85 -6.28 17.88 1.94
CA ALA A 85 -5.89 17.87 0.52
C ALA A 85 -7.06 18.22 -0.41
N LYS A 86 -8.31 17.88 -0.03
CA LYS A 86 -9.53 18.25 -0.78
C LYS A 86 -9.95 19.70 -0.59
N GLN A 87 -9.55 20.37 0.48
CA GLN A 87 -9.86 21.80 0.68
C GLN A 87 -8.91 22.72 -0.09
N LEU A 88 -7.74 22.19 -0.49
CA LEU A 88 -6.69 22.93 -1.20
C LEU A 88 -6.83 22.88 -2.73
N GLY A 89 -7.81 22.15 -3.27
CA GLY A 89 -8.10 22.03 -4.71
C GLY A 89 -9.59 22.11 -4.98
#